data_AF-X1IYP2-F1
#
_entry.id   AF-X1IYP2-F1
#
_cell.length_a   1.000
_cell.length_b   1.000
_cell.length_c   1.000
_cell.angle_alpha   90.00
_cell.angle_beta   90.00
_cell.angle_gamma   90.00
#
_symmetry.space_group_name_H-M   'P 1'
#
loop_
_entity.id
_entity.type
_entity.pdbx_description
1 polymer ?
#
loop_
_entity_poly.entity_id
_entity_poly.type
_entity_poly.pdbx_seq_one_letter_code
_entity_poly.pdbx_strand_id
1 'polypeptide(L)' 'MAEAELIPEIMIKAMAKEIKDGDKVLHGLASPLPILAMLLAKFTHAPNLVFLSV' A
#
# COMPACT_ATOMS: atom_id res chain seq x y z
N MET A 1 -25.50 -4.29 -4.58
CA MET A 1 -25.09 -2.88 -4.75
C MET A 1 -23.61 -2.88 -4.49
N ALA A 2 -22.77 -2.52 -5.47
CA ALA A 2 -21.39 -2.21 -5.14
C ALA A 2 -21.47 -0.94 -4.28
N GLU A 3 -21.17 -1.06 -2.99
CA GLU A 3 -20.91 0.12 -2.16
C GLU A 3 -19.90 0.98 -2.91
N ALA A 4 -20.08 2.30 -2.87
CA ALA A 4 -19.12 3.20 -3.50
C ALA A 4 -17.74 2.89 -2.92
N GLU A 5 -16.87 2.23 -3.71
CA GLU A 5 -15.47 1.97 -3.38
C GLU A 5 -14.93 3.36 -3.00
N LEU A 6 -14.73 3.59 -1.71
CA LEU A 6 -14.52 4.94 -1.21
C LEU A 6 -13.25 5.46 -1.89
N ILE A 7 -13.19 6.74 -2.25
CA ILE A 7 -12.01 7.34 -2.92
C ILE A 7 -10.68 6.89 -2.26
N PRO A 8 -10.57 6.78 -0.92
CA PRO A 8 -9.38 6.23 -0.26
C PRO A 8 -9.05 4.78 -0.61
N GLU A 9 -10.02 3.88 -0.73
CA GLU A 9 -9.79 2.45 -1.05
C GLU A 9 -9.23 2.29 -2.47
N ILE A 10 -9.78 3.04 -3.42
CA ILE A 10 -9.27 3.09 -4.80
C ILE A 10 -7.82 3.58 -4.80
N MET A 11 -7.52 4.66 -4.06
CA MET A 11 -6.16 5.20 -3.97
C MET A 11 -5.20 4.23 -3.28
N ILE A 12 -5.61 3.56 -2.21
CA ILE A 12 -4.82 2.54 -1.52
C ILE A 12 -4.48 1.40 -2.48
N LYS A 13 -5.47 0.89 -3.22
CA LYS A 13 -5.30 -0.17 -4.21
C LYS A 13 -4.42 0.25 -5.37
N ALA A 14 -4.57 1.48 -5.85
CA ALA A 14 -3.72 2.02 -6.91
C ALA A 14 -2.25 2.12 -6.45
N MET A 15 -2.00 2.70 -5.27
CA MET A 15 -0.65 2.78 -4.71
C MET A 15 -0.04 1.40 -4.43
N ALA A 16 -0.84 0.45 -3.92
CA ALA A 16 -0.36 -0.90 -3.63
C ALA A 16 0.15 -1.61 -4.89
N LYS A 17 -0.45 -1.35 -6.06
CA LYS A 17 -0.04 -1.94 -7.35
C LYS A 17 1.32 -1.43 -7.86
N GLU A 18 1.79 -0.30 -7.37
CA GLU A 18 3.10 0.25 -7.75
C GLU A 18 4.25 -0.48 -7.02
N ILE A 19 3.95 -1.27 -5.99
CA ILE A 19 4.92 -2.00 -5.19
C ILE A 19 5.11 -3.41 -5.77
N LYS A 20 6.34 -3.77 -6.09
CA LYS A 20 6.69 -5.12 -6.55
C LYS A 20 7.16 -5.99 -5.39
N ASP A 21 7.03 -7.30 -5.56
CA ASP A 21 7.54 -8.24 -4.57
C ASP A 21 9.06 -8.09 -4.41
N GLY A 22 9.52 -7.93 -3.16
CA GLY A 22 10.93 -7.68 -2.85
C GLY A 22 11.37 -6.21 -2.85
N ASP A 23 10.49 -5.25 -3.19
CA ASP A 23 10.82 -3.83 -3.14
C ASP A 23 11.16 -3.36 -1.71
N LYS A 24 12.08 -2.40 -1.63
CA LYS A 24 12.34 -1.63 -0.40
C LYS A 24 11.50 -0.36 -0.45
N VAL A 25 10.54 -0.25 0.46
CA VAL A 25 9.54 0.83 0.46
C VAL A 25 9.69 1.70 1.70
N LEU A 26 9.39 2.99 1.56
CA LEU A 26 9.37 3.98 2.63
C LEU A 26 8.18 4.92 2.44
N HIS A 27 7.76 5.60 3.50
CA HIS A 27 6.75 6.65 3.44
C HIS A 27 7.22 7.89 4.21
N GLY A 28 6.68 9.06 3.87
CA GLY A 28 6.91 10.30 4.63
C GLY A 28 6.18 10.32 5.98
N LEU A 29 6.44 11.33 6.80
CA LEU A 29 5.71 11.53 8.07
C LEU A 29 4.20 11.67 7.82
N ALA A 30 3.40 11.21 8.78
CA ALA A 30 1.94 11.35 8.78
C ALA A 30 1.24 10.93 7.46
N SER A 31 1.69 9.82 6.86
CA SER A 31 1.22 9.33 5.56
C SER A 31 0.40 8.03 5.69
N PRO A 32 -0.85 8.08 6.19
CA PRO A 32 -1.65 6.88 6.49
C PRO A 32 -2.05 6.08 5.24
N LEU A 33 -2.37 6.73 4.10
CA LEU A 33 -2.76 6.00 2.89
C LEU A 33 -1.60 5.20 2.29
N PRO A 34 -0.36 5.74 2.16
CA PRO A 34 0.80 4.94 1.79
C PRO A 34 1.08 3.77 2.75
N ILE A 35 0.93 3.95 4.06
CA ILE A 35 1.08 2.85 5.04
C ILE A 35 0.10 1.72 4.73
N LEU A 36 -1.18 2.06 4.53
CA LEU A 36 -2.21 1.06 4.19
C LEU A 36 -1.93 0.38 2.85
N ALA A 37 -1.44 1.11 1.85
CA ALA A 37 -1.06 0.54 0.56
C ALA A 37 0.12 -0.44 0.68
N MET A 38 1.13 -0.10 1.48
CA MET A 38 2.26 -0.98 1.76
C MET A 38 1.82 -2.26 2.49
N LEU A 39 0.92 -2.14 3.48
CA LEU A 39 0.36 -3.31 4.17
C LEU A 39 -0.50 -4.16 3.22
N LEU A 40 -1.32 -3.54 2.38
CA LEU A 40 -2.12 -4.25 1.38
C LEU A 40 -1.23 -5.03 0.42
N ALA A 41 -0.16 -4.42 -0.10
CA ALA A 41 0.80 -5.09 -0.96
C ALA A 41 1.48 -6.28 -0.24
N LYS A 42 1.93 -6.07 1.01
CA LYS A 42 2.58 -7.10 1.85
C LYS A 42 1.69 -8.32 2.07
N PHE A 43 0.39 -8.11 2.28
CA PHE A 43 -0.57 -9.18 2.54
C PHE A 43 -1.23 -9.76 1.29
N THR A 44 -0.83 -9.32 0.10
CA THR A 44 -1.39 -9.82 -1.17
C THR A 44 -0.31 -10.32 -2.11
N HIS A 45 0.27 -9.43 -2.93
CA HIS A 45 1.10 -9.79 -4.09
C HIS A 45 2.59 -9.51 -3.91
N ALA A 46 2.98 -8.81 -2.84
CA ALA A 46 4.37 -8.45 -2.54
C ALA A 46 4.78 -8.89 -1.12
N PRO A 47 4.65 -10.19 -0.75
CA PRO A 47 4.95 -10.70 0.59
C PRO A 47 6.40 -10.52 1.03
N ASN A 48 7.34 -10.31 0.11
CA ASN A 48 8.77 -10.11 0.38
C ASN A 48 9.18 -8.64 0.38
N LEU A 49 8.26 -7.67 0.25
CA LEU A 49 8.62 -6.25 0.40
C LEU A 49 9.24 -5.98 1.78
N VAL A 50 10.14 -5.00 1.83
CA VAL A 50 10.84 -4.57 3.04
C VAL A 50 10.46 -3.12 3.34
N PHE A 51 9.85 -2.90 4.50
CA PHE A 51 9.57 -1.55 5.00
C PHE A 51 10.82 -0.96 5.67
N LEU A 52 11.26 0.19 5.17
CA LEU A 52 12.29 1.01 5.80
C LEU A 52 11.63 1.95 6.81
N SER A 53 11.67 1.57 8.09
CA SER A 53 11.20 2.42 9.18
C SER A 53 12.20 3.54 9.45
N VAL A 54 11.69 4.77 9.52
CA VAL A 54 12.39 5.96 10.04
C VAL A 54 11.79 6.40 11.36
#